data_AF-A0A4R3TYT9-F1
#
_entry.id   AF-A0A4R3TYT9-F1
#
_cell.length_a   1.000
_cell.length_b   1.000
_cell.length_c   1.000
_cell.angle_alpha   90.00
_cell.angle_beta   90.00
_cell.angle_gamma   90.00
#
_symmetry.space_group_name_H-M   'P 1'
#
loop_
_entity.id
_entity.type
_entity.pdbx_description
1 polymer ?
#
loop_
_entity_poly.entity_id
_entity_poly.type
_entity_poly.pdbx_seq_one_letter_code
_entity_poly.pdbx_strand_id
1 'polypeptide(L)'
;MPLLDDIITGAVTEHTPLPTLLRQCLVLAHQLKNEKLKAWVEQELNGYKDAEALPDYRVVGAAATGSFAGPFGNVLNNQPLASSILKEDFRHWAEKVFLTQPIAAYDVGKDEDGSPNGGRIAWPQDLVNMYSDKFIKGWSLIRASQQIPGTVFTAILDTVRTRILQLALELKDELGDDTSDILGLPEAKVDQSVVNHIYGGNVVVAASAQQFSQLQSMTVTQNDLSGLLSAMKELGLVEQDVKKLEIAVKDDAKTGSKTVGQRTAEWLKDIPVALGNGTLKVGFDAARALATKFVLGYFGLGGS
;
A
#
# COMPACT_ATOMS: atom_id res chain seq x y z
N MET A 1 22.33 14.73 -20.25
CA MET A 1 22.66 13.33 -19.95
C MET A 1 21.38 12.52 -20.10
N PRO A 2 21.42 11.31 -20.65
CA PRO A 2 20.23 10.48 -20.78
C PRO A 2 19.65 10.21 -19.40
N LEU A 3 18.33 10.39 -19.22
CA LEU A 3 17.64 10.16 -17.94
C LEU A 3 17.96 8.78 -17.35
N LEU A 4 18.14 7.79 -18.22
CA LEU A 4 18.49 6.41 -17.85
C LEU A 4 19.88 6.30 -17.23
N ASP A 5 20.87 7.04 -17.75
CA ASP A 5 22.23 7.08 -17.19
C ASP A 5 22.24 7.77 -15.82
N ASP A 6 21.42 8.81 -15.64
CA ASP A 6 21.25 9.48 -14.34
C ASP A 6 20.63 8.53 -13.31
N ILE A 7 19.64 7.71 -13.71
CA ILE A 7 19.03 6.68 -12.84
C ILE A 7 20.04 5.59 -12.49
N ILE A 8 20.81 5.08 -13.46
CA ILE A 8 21.83 4.05 -13.21
C ILE A 8 22.90 4.60 -12.24
N THR A 9 23.41 5.80 -12.52
CA THR A 9 24.44 6.45 -11.68
C THR A 9 23.88 6.74 -10.27
N GLY A 10 22.64 7.22 -10.19
CA GLY A 10 21.95 7.49 -8.93
C GLY A 10 21.66 6.22 -8.12
N ALA A 11 21.40 5.09 -8.80
CA ALA A 11 21.18 3.81 -8.14
C ALA A 11 22.48 3.19 -7.61
N VAL A 12 23.60 3.33 -8.32
CA VAL A 12 24.93 2.83 -7.88
C VAL A 12 25.50 3.66 -6.72
N THR A 13 25.20 4.96 -6.67
CA THR A 13 25.71 5.85 -5.63
C THR A 13 24.84 5.83 -4.36
N GLU A 14 25.43 5.46 -3.22
CA GLU A 14 24.75 5.52 -1.91
C GLU A 14 24.34 6.94 -1.50
N HIS A 15 24.92 7.97 -2.14
CA HIS A 15 24.66 9.37 -1.82
C HIS A 15 23.32 9.90 -2.35
N THR A 16 22.69 9.23 -3.30
CA THR A 16 21.42 9.69 -3.87
C THR A 16 20.26 9.21 -3.00
N PRO A 17 19.46 10.12 -2.40
CA PRO A 17 18.29 9.72 -1.63
C PRO A 17 17.32 8.95 -2.51
N LEU A 18 16.81 7.82 -2.01
CA LEU A 18 15.90 6.95 -2.76
C LEU A 18 14.64 7.69 -3.26
N PRO A 19 14.04 8.65 -2.52
CA PRO A 19 12.92 9.44 -3.05
C PRO A 19 13.27 10.26 -4.30
N THR A 20 14.51 10.72 -4.43
CA THR A 20 14.98 11.43 -5.63
C THR A 20 15.07 10.49 -6.82
N LEU A 21 15.64 9.30 -6.60
CA LEU A 21 15.74 8.25 -7.62
C LEU A 21 14.34 7.81 -8.09
N LEU A 22 13.40 7.61 -7.17
CA LEU A 22 12.02 7.26 -7.50
C LEU A 22 11.31 8.37 -8.29
N ARG A 23 11.55 9.65 -8.01
CA ARG A 23 11.00 10.75 -8.83
C ARG A 23 11.57 10.75 -10.24
N GLN A 24 12.85 10.39 -10.43
CA GLN A 24 13.41 10.19 -11.77
C GLN A 24 12.75 9.00 -12.48
N CYS A 25 12.50 7.89 -11.76
CA CYS A 25 11.73 6.76 -12.29
C CYS A 25 10.30 7.15 -12.66
N LEU A 26 9.66 8.09 -11.94
CA LEU A 26 8.33 8.59 -12.29
C LEU A 26 8.36 9.32 -13.64
N VAL A 27 9.38 10.14 -13.89
CA VAL A 27 9.59 10.80 -15.18
C VAL A 27 9.80 9.77 -16.28
N LEU A 28 10.61 8.74 -16.02
CA LEU A 28 10.85 7.64 -16.96
C LEU A 28 9.54 6.87 -17.28
N ALA A 29 8.74 6.55 -16.26
CA ALA A 29 7.46 5.87 -16.43
C ALA A 29 6.50 6.66 -17.34
N HIS A 30 6.47 7.99 -17.19
CA HIS A 30 5.67 8.87 -18.04
C HIS A 30 6.19 8.91 -19.49
N GLN A 31 7.51 8.91 -19.69
CA GLN A 31 8.09 8.87 -21.04
C GLN A 31 7.82 7.54 -21.75
N LEU A 32 7.91 6.43 -21.02
CA LEU A 32 7.61 5.08 -21.50
C LEU A 32 6.11 4.76 -21.62
N LYS A 33 5.23 5.65 -21.13
CA LYS A 33 3.78 5.44 -21.02
C LYS A 33 3.41 4.14 -20.31
N ASN A 34 4.23 3.71 -19.34
CA ASN A 34 4.02 2.46 -18.61
C ASN A 34 3.27 2.72 -17.29
N GLU A 35 1.97 2.41 -17.27
CA GLU A 35 1.12 2.64 -16.10
C GLU A 35 1.48 1.73 -14.91
N LYS A 36 2.02 0.52 -15.13
CA LYS A 36 2.44 -0.39 -14.04
C LYS A 36 3.64 0.16 -13.27
N LEU A 37 4.62 0.70 -13.99
CA LEU A 37 5.80 1.32 -13.38
C LEU A 37 5.39 2.58 -12.62
N LYS A 38 4.55 3.41 -13.23
CA LYS A 38 4.02 4.62 -12.59
C LYS A 38 3.27 4.29 -11.29
N ALA A 39 2.36 3.31 -11.32
CA ALA A 39 1.61 2.88 -10.15
C ALA A 39 2.52 2.41 -9.01
N TRP A 40 3.56 1.64 -9.32
CA TRP A 40 4.53 1.20 -8.32
C TRP A 40 5.31 2.37 -7.71
N VAL A 41 5.83 3.28 -8.55
CA VAL A 41 6.59 4.45 -8.06
C VAL A 41 5.73 5.34 -7.17
N GLU A 42 4.46 5.56 -7.54
CA GLU A 42 3.52 6.35 -6.74
C GLU A 42 3.23 5.69 -5.39
N GLN A 43 3.08 4.36 -5.33
CA GLN A 43 2.89 3.62 -4.09
C GLN A 43 4.15 3.64 -3.20
N GLU A 44 5.34 3.51 -3.80
CA GLU A 44 6.60 3.59 -3.07
C GLU A 44 6.83 5.00 -2.47
N LEU A 45 6.45 6.06 -3.20
CA LEU A 45 6.59 7.45 -2.75
C LEU A 45 5.53 7.89 -1.74
N ASN A 46 4.28 7.45 -1.89
CA ASN A 46 3.15 7.91 -1.08
C ASN A 46 2.71 6.90 -0.01
N GLY A 47 3.26 5.69 -0.04
CA GLY A 47 2.84 4.57 0.80
C GLY A 47 1.72 3.75 0.16
N TYR A 48 1.60 2.53 0.66
CA TYR A 48 0.57 1.56 0.32
C TYR A 48 -0.62 1.77 1.25
N LYS A 49 -1.83 1.81 0.70
CA LYS A 49 -3.03 1.87 1.53
C LYS A 49 -3.45 0.49 2.05
N ASP A 50 -3.01 -0.56 1.37
CA ASP A 50 -3.48 -1.92 1.62
C ASP A 50 -2.35 -2.89 1.82
N ALA A 51 -2.50 -3.75 2.82
CA ALA A 51 -1.55 -4.80 3.14
C ALA A 51 -1.47 -5.90 2.06
N GLU A 52 -2.53 -6.10 1.28
CA GLU A 52 -2.61 -7.16 0.26
C GLU A 52 -1.97 -6.77 -1.08
N ALA A 53 -1.88 -5.47 -1.36
CA ALA A 53 -1.19 -4.94 -2.53
C ALA A 53 0.32 -4.74 -2.28
N LEU A 54 0.81 -5.07 -1.09
CA LEU A 54 2.20 -4.94 -0.73
C LEU A 54 3.05 -5.95 -1.53
N PRO A 55 4.15 -5.48 -2.14
CA PRO A 55 5.17 -6.38 -2.65
C PRO A 55 5.76 -7.24 -1.52
N ASP A 56 6.22 -8.45 -1.87
CA ASP A 56 6.73 -9.42 -0.88
C ASP A 56 7.86 -8.84 0.00
N TYR A 57 8.72 -7.96 -0.54
CA TYR A 57 9.80 -7.32 0.20
C TYR A 57 9.31 -6.31 1.26
N ARG A 58 8.05 -5.88 1.20
CA ARG A 58 7.40 -5.04 2.22
C ARG A 58 6.73 -5.85 3.34
N VAL A 59 6.72 -7.18 3.23
CA VAL A 59 6.18 -8.09 4.24
C VAL A 59 7.34 -8.77 4.96
N VAL A 60 7.55 -8.40 6.21
CA VAL A 60 8.74 -8.82 6.97
C VAL A 60 8.35 -9.63 8.19
N GLY A 61 9.10 -10.70 8.43
CA GLY A 61 8.96 -11.49 9.66
C GLY A 61 9.40 -10.65 10.86
N ALA A 62 8.54 -10.50 11.85
CA ALA A 62 8.82 -9.70 13.04
C ALA A 62 8.28 -10.40 14.28
N ALA A 63 9.16 -10.62 15.25
CA ALA A 63 8.78 -11.18 16.53
C ALA A 63 8.04 -10.13 17.37
N ALA A 64 6.94 -10.54 17.99
CA ALA A 64 6.27 -9.70 18.99
C ALA A 64 6.90 -9.87 20.37
N THR A 65 6.97 -8.74 21.06
CA THR A 65 7.40 -8.68 22.46
C THR A 65 6.39 -7.92 23.29
N GLY A 66 6.24 -8.34 24.55
CA GLY A 66 5.30 -7.78 25.50
C GLY A 66 5.97 -7.29 26.77
N SER A 67 5.33 -6.31 27.39
CA SER A 67 5.56 -5.92 28.78
C SER A 67 4.39 -6.41 29.62
N PHE A 68 4.71 -6.99 30.77
CA PHE A 68 3.75 -7.59 31.69
C PHE A 68 3.84 -6.91 33.06
N ALA A 69 2.69 -6.58 33.64
CA ALA A 69 2.56 -6.17 35.03
C ALA A 69 2.20 -7.38 35.90
N GLY A 70 2.90 -7.54 37.00
CA GLY A 70 2.71 -8.64 37.95
C GLY A 70 2.36 -8.16 39.35
N PRO A 71 2.20 -9.11 40.29
CA PRO A 71 1.93 -8.80 41.68
C PRO A 71 3.02 -7.91 42.30
N PHE A 72 2.63 -7.08 43.27
CA PHE A 72 3.52 -6.18 43.99
C PHE A 72 4.24 -5.13 43.13
N GLY A 73 3.66 -4.76 41.97
CA GLY A 73 4.20 -3.72 41.10
C GLY A 73 5.38 -4.16 40.24
N ASN A 74 5.67 -5.46 40.18
CA ASN A 74 6.73 -5.99 39.32
C ASN A 74 6.36 -5.83 37.84
N VAL A 75 7.35 -5.54 37.00
CA VAL A 75 7.18 -5.42 35.55
C VAL A 75 8.22 -6.26 34.83
N LEU A 76 7.78 -7.14 33.93
CA LEU A 76 8.64 -7.85 33.00
C LEU A 76 8.55 -7.18 31.65
N ASN A 77 9.67 -6.74 31.09
CA ASN A 77 9.72 -6.08 29.80
C ASN A 77 10.33 -6.98 28.72
N ASN A 78 10.01 -6.69 27.46
CA ASN A 78 10.56 -7.33 26.26
C ASN A 78 10.47 -8.87 26.27
N GLN A 79 9.39 -9.43 26.83
CA GLN A 79 9.17 -10.87 26.82
C GLN A 79 8.64 -11.32 25.45
N PRO A 80 9.15 -12.42 24.86
CA PRO A 80 8.65 -12.90 23.58
C PRO A 80 7.19 -13.36 23.70
N LEU A 81 6.37 -13.01 22.70
CA LEU A 81 4.98 -13.42 22.61
C LEU A 81 4.84 -14.55 21.58
N ALA A 82 4.42 -15.72 22.03
CA ALA A 82 4.21 -16.86 21.14
C ALA A 82 2.92 -16.66 20.30
N SER A 83 3.05 -16.75 18.97
CA SER A 83 1.91 -16.59 18.06
C SER A 83 0.84 -17.68 18.22
N SER A 84 1.22 -18.86 18.72
CA SER A 84 0.31 -19.98 18.97
C SER A 84 -0.77 -19.69 20.02
N ILE A 85 -0.57 -18.71 20.89
CA ILE A 85 -1.53 -18.29 21.92
C ILE A 85 -2.61 -17.38 21.32
N LEU A 86 -2.31 -16.73 20.19
CA LEU A 86 -3.25 -15.89 19.47
C LEU A 86 -4.19 -16.76 18.62
N LYS A 87 -5.45 -16.32 18.49
CA LYS A 87 -6.35 -16.87 17.48
C LYS A 87 -5.76 -16.62 16.09
N GLU A 88 -6.14 -17.48 15.14
CA GLU A 88 -5.60 -17.49 13.77
C GLU A 88 -5.65 -16.11 13.11
N ASP A 89 -6.77 -15.40 13.23
CA ASP A 89 -6.96 -14.05 12.68
C ASP A 89 -5.95 -13.02 13.19
N PHE A 90 -5.42 -13.19 14.40
CA PHE A 90 -4.51 -12.24 15.05
C PHE A 90 -3.05 -12.68 15.02
N ARG A 91 -2.72 -13.86 14.49
CA ARG A 91 -1.33 -14.38 14.50
C ARG A 91 -0.35 -13.46 13.77
N HIS A 92 -0.82 -12.74 12.75
CA HIS A 92 0.01 -11.80 12.02
C HIS A 92 0.67 -10.77 12.96
N TRP A 93 0.00 -10.33 14.03
CA TRP A 93 0.56 -9.42 15.04
C TRP A 93 1.77 -9.97 15.81
N ALA A 94 2.05 -11.27 15.73
CA ALA A 94 3.22 -11.89 16.34
C ALA A 94 4.21 -12.50 15.33
N GLU A 95 3.87 -12.51 14.04
CA GLU A 95 4.66 -13.20 13.00
C GLU A 95 5.15 -12.28 11.90
N LYS A 96 4.30 -11.33 11.44
CA LYS A 96 4.56 -10.53 10.24
C LYS A 96 4.18 -9.08 10.44
N VAL A 97 5.00 -8.20 9.88
CA VAL A 97 4.72 -6.77 9.77
C VAL A 97 4.49 -6.41 8.31
N PHE A 98 3.45 -5.62 8.08
CA PHE A 98 3.12 -5.03 6.79
C PHE A 98 3.61 -3.57 6.75
N LEU A 99 4.61 -3.29 5.91
CA LEU A 99 5.24 -1.98 5.83
C LEU A 99 4.57 -1.10 4.77
N THR A 100 3.52 -0.38 5.19
CA THR A 100 2.66 0.43 4.30
C THR A 100 3.09 1.89 4.13
N GLN A 101 3.92 2.44 5.01
CA GLN A 101 4.35 3.84 4.92
C GLN A 101 5.19 4.14 3.64
N PRO A 102 5.31 5.41 3.24
CA PRO A 102 6.25 5.85 2.22
C PRO A 102 7.66 5.31 2.44
N ILE A 103 8.41 5.05 1.37
CA ILE A 103 9.79 4.54 1.47
C ILE A 103 10.70 5.44 2.32
N ALA A 104 10.47 6.77 2.27
CA ALA A 104 11.23 7.75 3.03
C ALA A 104 11.07 7.59 4.56
N ALA A 105 9.96 7.01 5.02
CA ALA A 105 9.73 6.78 6.45
C ALA A 105 10.63 5.67 7.03
N TYR A 106 11.22 4.83 6.18
CA TYR A 106 12.12 3.75 6.58
C TYR A 106 13.59 4.12 6.51
N ASP A 107 13.92 5.34 6.08
CA ASP A 107 15.26 5.90 6.24
C ASP A 107 15.42 6.39 7.69
N VAL A 108 15.58 5.42 8.58
CA VAL A 108 15.62 5.58 10.04
C VAL A 108 16.96 6.07 10.56
N GLY A 109 17.93 6.31 9.67
CA GLY A 109 19.30 6.67 10.04
C GLY A 109 20.04 5.55 10.77
N LYS A 110 21.24 5.89 11.26
CA LYS A 110 22.12 5.02 12.02
C LYS A 110 22.33 5.59 13.43
N ASP A 111 22.56 4.72 14.40
CA ASP A 111 22.98 5.12 15.74
C ASP A 111 24.46 5.54 15.78
N GLU A 112 24.94 5.94 16.97
CA GLU A 112 26.34 6.36 17.19
C GLU A 112 27.36 5.26 16.84
N ASP A 113 26.94 3.99 16.92
CA ASP A 113 27.75 2.81 16.60
C ASP A 113 27.67 2.43 15.11
N GLY A 114 26.92 3.19 14.30
CA GLY A 114 26.74 2.96 12.87
C GLY A 114 25.73 1.86 12.52
N SER A 115 25.02 1.31 13.50
CA SER A 115 23.95 0.33 13.30
C SER A 115 22.64 1.02 12.90
N PRO A 116 21.86 0.48 11.93
CA PRO A 116 20.60 1.09 11.55
C PRO A 116 19.59 1.07 12.69
N ASN A 117 18.87 2.17 12.91
CA ASN A 117 17.87 2.25 13.97
C ASN A 117 16.72 1.25 13.74
N GLY A 118 16.30 0.55 14.79
CA GLY A 118 15.16 -0.36 14.72
C GLY A 118 13.82 0.36 14.79
N GLY A 119 12.76 -0.35 14.39
CA GLY A 119 11.38 0.11 14.48
C GLY A 119 10.57 -0.72 15.47
N ARG A 120 9.53 -0.11 16.04
CA ARG A 120 8.53 -0.83 16.84
C ARG A 120 7.13 -0.47 16.36
N ILE A 121 6.32 -1.49 16.08
CA ILE A 121 4.91 -1.31 15.78
C ILE A 121 4.12 -1.80 16.98
N ALA A 122 3.48 -0.87 17.69
CA ALA A 122 2.68 -1.18 18.85
C ALA A 122 1.42 -1.95 18.45
N TRP A 123 1.05 -2.93 19.26
CA TRP A 123 -0.26 -3.57 19.15
C TRP A 123 -1.36 -2.57 19.52
N PRO A 124 -2.55 -2.66 18.89
CA PRO A 124 -3.73 -1.94 19.33
C PRO A 124 -4.04 -2.28 20.79
N GLN A 125 -4.44 -1.28 21.58
CA GLN A 125 -4.71 -1.51 23.01
C GLN A 125 -5.84 -2.51 23.24
N ASP A 126 -6.83 -2.55 22.35
CA ASP A 126 -7.91 -3.54 22.41
C ASP A 126 -7.39 -4.98 22.24
N LEU A 127 -6.38 -5.17 21.39
CA LEU A 127 -5.72 -6.46 21.21
C LEU A 127 -4.91 -6.83 22.47
N VAL A 128 -4.19 -5.88 23.04
CA VAL A 128 -3.45 -6.06 24.31
C VAL A 128 -4.40 -6.48 25.43
N ASN A 129 -5.53 -5.80 25.57
CA ASN A 129 -6.54 -6.09 26.58
C ASN A 129 -7.17 -7.47 26.38
N MET A 130 -7.48 -7.84 25.13
CA MET A 130 -8.04 -9.13 24.75
C MET A 130 -7.17 -10.31 25.17
N TYR A 131 -5.84 -10.15 25.09
CA TYR A 131 -4.87 -11.20 25.44
C TYR A 131 -4.14 -10.95 26.76
N SER A 132 -4.64 -10.03 27.58
CA SER A 132 -3.97 -9.55 28.80
C SER A 132 -3.56 -10.67 29.76
N ASP A 133 -4.44 -11.65 29.98
CA ASP A 133 -4.25 -12.75 30.94
C ASP A 133 -3.86 -14.10 30.29
N LYS A 134 -3.60 -14.12 28.98
CA LYS A 134 -3.47 -15.37 28.20
C LYS A 134 -2.05 -15.91 28.10
N PHE A 135 -1.04 -15.06 28.28
CA PHE A 135 0.36 -15.47 28.09
C PHE A 135 1.01 -16.05 29.36
N ILE A 136 0.89 -15.35 30.49
CA ILE A 136 1.58 -15.71 31.74
C ILE A 136 0.57 -15.67 32.88
N LYS A 137 0.39 -16.79 33.57
CA LYS A 137 -0.56 -16.89 34.69
C LYS A 137 -0.17 -15.93 35.82
N GLY A 138 -1.12 -15.10 36.26
CA GLY A 138 -0.90 -14.13 37.34
C GLY A 138 -0.20 -12.84 36.91
N TRP A 139 0.04 -12.67 35.61
CA TRP A 139 0.58 -11.45 35.02
C TRP A 139 -0.38 -10.92 33.95
N SER A 140 -0.40 -9.61 33.79
CA SER A 140 -1.22 -8.94 32.78
C SER A 140 -0.33 -8.28 31.74
N LEU A 141 -0.52 -8.62 30.47
CA LEU A 141 0.09 -7.90 29.36
C LEU A 141 -0.44 -6.46 29.36
N ILE A 142 0.46 -5.50 29.47
CA ILE A 142 0.14 -4.06 29.51
C ILE A 142 0.51 -3.35 28.21
N ARG A 143 1.50 -3.87 27.48
CA ARG A 143 1.94 -3.36 26.18
C ARG A 143 2.48 -4.50 25.36
N ALA A 144 2.26 -4.46 24.06
CA ALA A 144 2.91 -5.35 23.12
C ALA A 144 3.32 -4.57 21.87
N SER A 145 4.40 -4.99 21.25
CA SER A 145 4.88 -4.43 20.00
C SER A 145 5.65 -5.48 19.20
N GLN A 146 5.54 -5.40 17.87
CA GLN A 146 6.44 -6.09 16.95
C GLN A 146 7.74 -5.30 16.85
N GLN A 147 8.87 -6.00 17.01
CA GLN A 147 10.19 -5.41 16.86
C GLN A 147 10.73 -5.67 15.47
N ILE A 148 11.19 -4.61 14.81
CA ILE A 148 11.76 -4.67 13.46
C ILE A 148 13.22 -4.24 13.57
N PRO A 149 14.19 -5.13 13.31
CA PRO A 149 15.59 -4.77 13.26
C PRO A 149 15.84 -3.71 12.17
N GLY A 150 16.71 -2.73 12.42
CA GLY A 150 16.99 -1.69 11.44
C GLY A 150 17.60 -2.22 10.13
N THR A 151 18.30 -3.36 10.20
CA THR A 151 18.83 -4.07 9.02
C THR A 151 17.73 -4.44 8.01
N VAL A 152 16.50 -4.66 8.48
CA VAL A 152 15.35 -4.93 7.61
C VAL A 152 15.00 -3.69 6.80
N PHE A 153 15.03 -2.49 7.40
CA PHE A 153 14.78 -1.25 6.66
C PHE A 153 15.85 -0.99 5.61
N THR A 154 17.13 -1.19 5.96
CA THR A 154 18.24 -1.10 4.99
C THR A 154 18.05 -2.07 3.83
N ALA A 155 17.72 -3.34 4.12
CA ALA A 155 17.49 -4.35 3.08
C ALA A 155 16.33 -3.99 2.13
N ILE A 156 15.28 -3.33 2.63
CA ILE A 156 14.16 -2.87 1.79
C ILE A 156 14.61 -1.72 0.88
N LEU A 157 15.32 -0.72 1.42
CA LEU A 157 15.85 0.40 0.64
C LEU A 157 16.77 -0.11 -0.48
N ASP A 158 17.64 -1.07 -0.17
CA ASP A 158 18.55 -1.70 -1.14
C ASP A 158 17.80 -2.55 -2.17
N THR A 159 16.76 -3.26 -1.76
CA THR A 159 15.91 -4.03 -2.67
C THR A 159 15.23 -3.11 -3.69
N VAL A 160 14.63 -2.00 -3.25
CA VAL A 160 13.98 -1.03 -4.14
C VAL A 160 15.00 -0.42 -5.10
N ARG A 161 16.18 -0.02 -4.60
CA ARG A 161 17.29 0.50 -5.40
C ARG A 161 17.78 -0.50 -6.45
N THR A 162 17.89 -1.78 -6.07
CA THR A 162 18.31 -2.86 -6.96
C THR A 162 17.28 -3.12 -8.05
N ARG A 163 15.98 -3.10 -7.73
CA ARG A 163 14.92 -3.24 -8.74
C ARG A 163 14.94 -2.11 -9.76
N ILE A 164 15.14 -0.88 -9.30
CA ILE A 164 15.30 0.29 -10.19
C ILE A 164 16.53 0.12 -11.09
N LEU A 165 17.66 -0.28 -10.52
CA LEU A 165 18.90 -0.49 -11.27
C LEU A 165 18.74 -1.57 -12.34
N GLN A 166 18.15 -2.72 -11.98
CA GLN A 166 17.93 -3.83 -12.91
C GLN A 166 17.02 -3.42 -14.06
N LEU A 167 15.91 -2.74 -13.77
CA LEU A 167 15.03 -2.19 -14.80
C LEU A 167 15.78 -1.22 -15.71
N ALA A 168 16.56 -0.30 -15.14
CA ALA A 168 17.27 0.71 -15.91
C ALA A 168 18.36 0.09 -16.81
N LEU A 169 19.06 -0.94 -16.33
CA LEU A 169 20.05 -1.69 -17.11
C LEU A 169 19.38 -2.48 -18.25
N GLU A 170 18.29 -3.20 -17.99
CA GLU A 170 17.61 -3.96 -19.04
C GLU A 170 17.05 -3.03 -20.14
N LEU A 171 16.44 -1.91 -19.76
CA LEU A 171 15.97 -0.90 -20.73
C LEU A 171 17.13 -0.32 -21.55
N LYS A 172 18.32 -0.17 -20.95
CA LYS A 172 19.52 0.33 -21.64
C LYS A 172 20.04 -0.71 -22.63
N ASP A 173 20.10 -1.98 -22.23
CA ASP A 173 20.51 -3.08 -23.09
C ASP A 173 19.57 -3.22 -24.30
N GLU A 174 18.27 -2.95 -24.13
CA GLU A 174 17.30 -2.94 -25.23
C GLU A 174 17.43 -1.74 -26.17
N LEU A 175 17.87 -0.58 -25.66
CA LEU A 175 18.12 0.64 -26.45
C LEU A 175 19.47 0.58 -27.22
N GLY A 176 20.43 -0.18 -26.72
CA GLY A 176 21.79 -0.22 -27.27
C GLY A 176 22.52 1.12 -27.11
N ASP A 177 23.33 1.50 -28.11
CA ASP A 177 24.12 2.75 -28.08
C ASP A 177 23.27 4.03 -28.24
N ASP A 178 22.02 3.93 -28.69
CA ASP A 178 21.14 5.09 -28.88
C ASP A 178 20.19 5.27 -27.69
N THR A 179 20.76 5.66 -26.55
CA THR A 179 20.01 5.97 -25.32
C THR A 179 19.14 7.24 -25.42
N SER A 180 19.13 7.89 -26.59
CA SER A 180 18.40 9.12 -26.88
C SER A 180 16.90 8.89 -27.14
N ASP A 181 16.54 7.74 -27.72
CA ASP A 181 15.17 7.46 -28.18
C ASP A 181 14.49 6.37 -27.34
N ILE A 182 14.22 6.71 -26.08
CA ILE A 182 13.48 5.87 -25.12
C ILE A 182 12.06 5.53 -25.64
N LEU A 183 11.52 6.32 -26.57
CA LEU A 183 10.20 6.13 -27.18
C LEU A 183 10.20 5.06 -28.29
N GLY A 184 11.38 4.64 -28.77
CA GLY A 184 11.52 3.58 -29.78
C GLY A 184 11.34 2.16 -29.23
N LEU A 185 11.28 1.99 -27.90
CA LEU A 185 11.12 0.69 -27.27
C LEU A 185 9.71 0.09 -27.48
N PRO A 186 9.58 -1.20 -27.82
CA PRO A 186 8.29 -1.86 -27.88
C PRO A 186 7.62 -1.88 -26.51
N GLU A 187 6.41 -1.33 -26.41
CA GLU A 187 5.63 -1.22 -25.16
C GLU A 187 5.50 -2.56 -24.43
N ALA A 188 5.30 -3.65 -25.18
CA ALA A 188 5.18 -5.00 -24.62
C ALA A 188 6.44 -5.49 -23.89
N LYS A 189 7.63 -5.10 -24.37
CA LYS A 189 8.91 -5.49 -23.74
C LYS A 189 9.18 -4.68 -22.49
N VAL A 190 8.92 -3.38 -22.54
CA VAL A 190 8.98 -2.49 -21.36
C VAL A 190 8.04 -3.00 -20.28
N ASP A 191 6.81 -3.39 -20.65
CA ASP A 191 5.84 -3.96 -19.72
C ASP A 191 6.34 -5.26 -19.10
N GLN A 192 6.91 -6.16 -19.90
CA GLN A 192 7.51 -7.40 -19.42
C GLN A 192 8.67 -7.15 -18.44
N SER A 193 9.57 -6.24 -18.78
CA SER A 193 10.70 -5.82 -17.93
C SER A 193 10.22 -5.28 -16.58
N VAL A 194 9.23 -4.40 -16.60
CA VAL A 194 8.61 -3.85 -15.39
C VAL A 194 8.00 -4.96 -14.54
N VAL A 195 7.22 -5.88 -15.13
CA VAL A 195 6.64 -6.99 -14.37
C VAL A 195 7.73 -7.88 -13.75
N ASN A 196 8.79 -8.18 -14.49
CA ASN A 196 9.87 -9.04 -14.03
C ASN A 196 10.68 -8.41 -12.91
N HIS A 197 11.17 -7.19 -13.09
CA HIS A 197 12.10 -6.54 -12.14
C HIS A 197 11.40 -5.80 -11.02
N ILE A 198 10.27 -5.14 -11.29
CA ILE A 198 9.55 -4.35 -10.28
C ILE A 198 8.60 -5.21 -9.47
N TYR A 199 7.92 -6.16 -10.09
CA TYR A 199 6.92 -7.02 -9.43
C TYR A 199 7.42 -8.45 -9.18
N GLY A 200 8.68 -8.75 -9.49
CA GLY A 200 9.27 -10.08 -9.27
C GLY A 200 8.61 -11.18 -10.11
N GLY A 201 8.08 -10.84 -11.28
CA GLY A 201 7.32 -11.75 -12.14
C GLY A 201 5.87 -11.98 -11.71
N ASN A 202 5.39 -11.31 -10.65
CA ASN A 202 4.02 -11.45 -10.17
C ASN A 202 3.04 -10.59 -11.00
N VAL A 203 2.56 -11.15 -12.11
CA VAL A 203 1.62 -10.51 -13.05
C VAL A 203 0.34 -10.05 -12.34
N VAL A 204 -0.14 -10.80 -11.35
CA VAL A 204 -1.39 -10.48 -10.64
C VAL A 204 -1.24 -9.24 -9.77
N VAL A 205 -0.11 -9.12 -9.04
CA VAL A 205 0.18 -7.91 -8.24
C VAL A 205 0.40 -6.71 -9.14
N ALA A 206 1.11 -6.91 -10.27
CA ALA A 206 1.32 -5.84 -11.25
C ALA A 206 0.01 -5.30 -11.85
N ALA A 207 -0.90 -6.20 -12.23
CA ALA A 207 -2.22 -5.84 -12.73
C ALA A 207 -3.08 -5.16 -11.66
N SER A 208 -3.03 -5.65 -10.41
CA SER A 208 -3.78 -5.07 -9.29
C SER A 208 -3.31 -3.66 -8.96
N ALA A 209 -1.99 -3.42 -8.94
CA ALA A 209 -1.41 -2.11 -8.68
C ALA A 209 -1.79 -1.09 -9.76
N GLN A 210 -1.72 -1.48 -11.04
CA GLN A 210 -2.16 -0.65 -12.16
C GLN A 210 -3.66 -0.32 -12.08
N GLN A 211 -4.51 -1.33 -11.92
CA GLN A 211 -5.96 -1.14 -11.85
C GLN A 211 -6.33 -0.24 -10.65
N PHE A 212 -5.64 -0.37 -9.52
CA PHE A 212 -5.85 0.49 -8.37
C PHE A 212 -5.41 1.95 -8.60
N SER A 213 -4.26 2.21 -9.23
CA SER A 213 -3.84 3.58 -9.61
C SER A 213 -4.80 4.19 -10.64
N GLN A 214 -5.32 3.39 -11.58
CA GLN A 214 -6.35 3.83 -12.52
C GLN A 214 -7.64 4.24 -11.80
N LEU A 215 -8.10 3.47 -10.81
CA LEU A 215 -9.25 3.83 -9.98
C LEU A 215 -9.00 5.10 -9.15
N GLN A 216 -7.77 5.31 -8.67
CA GLN A 216 -7.40 6.53 -7.95
C GLN A 216 -7.45 7.79 -8.82
N SER A 217 -7.01 7.69 -10.08
CA SER A 217 -7.06 8.81 -11.03
C SER A 217 -8.45 9.01 -11.64
N MET A 218 -9.32 8.01 -11.59
CA MET A 218 -10.68 8.13 -12.10
C MET A 218 -11.47 9.20 -11.34
N THR A 219 -12.22 10.00 -12.10
CA THR A 219 -13.06 11.07 -11.58
C THR A 219 -14.47 10.87 -12.10
N VAL A 220 -15.45 10.79 -11.20
CA VAL A 220 -16.87 10.73 -11.55
C VAL A 220 -17.35 12.15 -11.77
N THR A 221 -17.95 12.40 -12.94
CA THR A 221 -18.52 13.70 -13.29
C THR A 221 -19.82 13.95 -12.53
N GLN A 222 -20.11 15.23 -12.27
CA GLN A 222 -21.30 15.61 -11.54
C GLN A 222 -22.57 15.13 -12.26
N ASN A 223 -23.50 14.56 -11.49
CA ASN A 223 -24.77 13.98 -11.97
C ASN A 223 -24.64 12.79 -12.95
N ASP A 224 -23.44 12.23 -13.17
CA ASP A 224 -23.27 11.02 -13.97
C ASP A 224 -23.48 9.75 -13.13
N LEU A 225 -24.73 9.33 -13.05
CA LEU A 225 -25.11 8.13 -12.30
C LEU A 225 -24.57 6.86 -12.95
N SER A 226 -24.49 6.81 -14.28
CA SER A 226 -23.93 5.68 -15.01
C SER A 226 -22.43 5.54 -14.75
N GLY A 227 -21.70 6.65 -14.77
CA GLY A 227 -20.27 6.71 -14.42
C GLY A 227 -20.01 6.29 -12.98
N LEU A 228 -20.85 6.72 -12.03
CA LEU A 228 -20.76 6.30 -10.62
C LEU A 228 -20.92 4.78 -10.47
N LEU A 229 -21.96 4.20 -11.10
CA LEU A 229 -22.22 2.76 -10.97
C LEU A 229 -21.14 1.90 -11.64
N SER A 230 -20.60 2.34 -12.78
CA SER A 230 -19.46 1.68 -13.42
C SER A 230 -18.21 1.73 -12.54
N ALA A 231 -17.92 2.88 -11.93
CA ALA A 231 -16.79 3.04 -11.02
C ALA A 231 -16.88 2.11 -9.80
N MET A 232 -18.07 1.93 -9.25
CA MET A 232 -18.30 1.02 -8.13
C MET A 232 -18.14 -0.45 -8.54
N LYS A 233 -18.54 -0.82 -9.76
CA LYS A 233 -18.30 -2.17 -10.29
C LYS A 233 -16.82 -2.43 -10.51
N GLU A 234 -16.08 -1.47 -11.06
CA GLU A 234 -14.64 -1.59 -11.27
C GLU A 234 -13.85 -1.63 -9.95
N LEU A 235 -14.37 -0.99 -8.90
CA LEU A 235 -13.86 -1.11 -7.54
C LEU A 235 -14.09 -2.50 -6.92
N GLY A 236 -14.87 -3.37 -7.58
CA GLY A 236 -15.12 -4.75 -7.16
C GLY A 236 -16.40 -4.95 -6.34
N LEU A 237 -17.30 -3.95 -6.26
CA LEU A 237 -18.58 -4.15 -5.57
C LEU A 237 -19.48 -5.12 -6.35
N VAL A 238 -20.07 -6.07 -5.63
CA VAL A 238 -21.07 -6.98 -6.19
C VAL A 238 -22.31 -6.22 -6.65
N GLU A 239 -22.97 -6.74 -7.68
CA GLU A 239 -24.10 -6.09 -8.35
C GLU A 239 -25.25 -5.73 -7.39
N GLN A 240 -25.43 -6.50 -6.31
CA GLN A 240 -26.43 -6.23 -5.28
C GLN A 240 -26.17 -4.92 -4.54
N ASP A 241 -24.91 -4.62 -4.20
CA ASP A 241 -24.55 -3.43 -3.44
C ASP A 241 -24.50 -2.18 -4.32
N VAL A 242 -24.11 -2.36 -5.59
CA VAL A 242 -24.22 -1.32 -6.62
C VAL A 242 -25.70 -0.92 -6.84
N LYS A 243 -26.62 -1.89 -6.85
CA LYS A 243 -28.08 -1.61 -6.91
C LYS A 243 -28.60 -0.88 -5.67
N LYS A 244 -28.10 -1.22 -4.47
CA LYS A 244 -28.46 -0.49 -3.25
C LYS A 244 -28.02 0.97 -3.31
N LEU A 245 -26.82 1.23 -3.81
CA LEU A 245 -26.33 2.60 -4.05
C LEU A 245 -27.22 3.33 -5.05
N GLU A 246 -27.57 2.70 -6.17
CA GLU A 246 -28.43 3.30 -7.19
C GLU A 246 -29.78 3.75 -6.59
N ILE A 247 -30.40 2.92 -5.76
CA ILE A 247 -31.67 3.23 -5.09
C ILE A 247 -31.49 4.39 -4.10
N ALA A 248 -30.43 4.35 -3.29
CA ALA A 248 -30.15 5.40 -2.31
C ALA A 248 -29.96 6.77 -2.98
N VAL A 249 -29.17 6.83 -4.05
CA VAL A 249 -28.91 8.06 -4.82
C VAL A 249 -30.20 8.57 -5.48
N LYS A 250 -31.01 7.70 -6.08
CA LYS A 250 -32.29 8.08 -6.71
C LYS A 250 -33.32 8.58 -5.72
N ASP A 251 -33.39 8.01 -4.51
CA ASP A 251 -34.31 8.46 -3.49
C ASP A 251 -33.89 9.78 -2.85
N ASP A 252 -32.58 9.96 -2.62
CA ASP A 252 -32.06 11.25 -2.16
C ASP A 252 -32.28 12.36 -3.21
N ALA A 253 -32.17 12.05 -4.51
CA ALA A 253 -32.50 12.99 -5.59
C ALA A 253 -33.97 13.44 -5.58
N LYS A 254 -34.91 12.59 -5.16
CA LYS A 254 -36.35 12.96 -5.03
C LYS A 254 -36.61 13.92 -3.88
N THR A 255 -35.74 13.94 -2.86
CA THR A 255 -35.85 14.84 -1.71
C THR A 255 -35.29 16.25 -1.98
N GLY A 256 -34.74 16.50 -3.17
CA GLY A 256 -34.27 17.84 -3.60
C GLY A 256 -32.92 18.26 -2.99
N SER A 257 -32.19 17.34 -2.36
CA SER A 257 -30.87 17.61 -1.79
C SER A 257 -29.82 17.73 -2.91
N LYS A 258 -29.12 18.88 -2.97
CA LYS A 258 -27.94 19.08 -3.83
C LYS A 258 -26.65 18.50 -3.22
N THR A 259 -26.74 17.94 -2.02
CA THR A 259 -25.63 17.32 -1.28
C THR A 259 -25.90 15.84 -1.05
N VAL A 260 -24.90 15.10 -0.57
CA VAL A 260 -25.06 13.70 -0.15
C VAL A 260 -26.26 13.60 0.79
N GLY A 261 -27.32 12.93 0.35
CA GLY A 261 -28.53 12.76 1.13
C GLY A 261 -28.34 11.71 2.23
N GLN A 262 -29.35 11.58 3.09
CA GLN A 262 -29.25 10.73 4.28
C GLN A 262 -29.03 9.26 3.91
N ARG A 263 -29.70 8.75 2.86
CA ARG A 263 -29.60 7.34 2.47
C ARG A 263 -28.25 7.02 1.84
N THR A 264 -27.71 7.94 1.05
CA THR A 264 -26.38 7.77 0.46
C THR A 264 -25.29 7.87 1.52
N ALA A 265 -25.46 8.74 2.54
CA ALA A 265 -24.55 8.83 3.67
C ALA A 265 -24.59 7.58 4.56
N GLU A 266 -25.77 7.01 4.80
CA GLU A 266 -25.94 5.74 5.49
C GLU A 266 -25.29 4.59 4.70
N TRP A 267 -25.47 4.55 3.38
CA TRP A 267 -24.79 3.58 2.52
C TRP A 267 -23.26 3.72 2.57
N LEU A 268 -22.71 4.93 2.59
CA LEU A 268 -21.26 5.16 2.77
C LEU A 268 -20.74 4.72 4.14
N LYS A 269 -21.60 4.70 5.16
CA LYS A 269 -21.27 4.17 6.49
C LYS A 269 -21.25 2.64 6.48
N ASP A 270 -22.23 2.05 5.81
CA ASP A 270 -22.49 0.61 5.76
C ASP A 270 -22.09 -0.01 4.42
N ILE A 271 -21.03 0.47 3.75
CA ILE A 271 -20.56 -0.12 2.49
C ILE A 271 -20.36 -1.62 2.72
N PRO A 272 -21.20 -2.48 2.12
CA PRO A 272 -21.15 -3.90 2.41
C PRO A 272 -19.86 -4.41 1.78
N VAL A 273 -18.96 -4.84 2.64
CA VAL A 273 -17.66 -5.39 2.24
C VAL A 273 -17.92 -6.75 1.61
N ALA A 274 -18.16 -6.76 0.31
CA ALA A 274 -17.93 -7.96 -0.46
C ALA A 274 -16.47 -7.96 -0.89
N LEU A 275 -15.63 -8.61 -0.08
CA LEU A 275 -14.46 -9.38 -0.53
C LEU A 275 -14.93 -10.51 -1.47
N GLY A 276 -15.71 -10.16 -2.49
CA GLY A 276 -16.52 -11.09 -3.25
C GLY A 276 -15.83 -11.40 -4.55
N ASN A 277 -14.88 -12.35 -4.55
CA ASN A 277 -14.29 -13.00 -5.74
C ASN A 277 -13.78 -12.07 -6.86
N GLY A 278 -13.71 -10.76 -6.63
CA GLY A 278 -13.25 -9.78 -7.60
C GLY A 278 -11.76 -9.93 -7.82
N THR A 279 -11.33 -9.66 -9.05
CA THR A 279 -9.91 -9.68 -9.45
C THR A 279 -9.07 -8.62 -8.71
N LEU A 280 -9.72 -7.64 -8.07
CA LEU A 280 -9.08 -6.58 -7.31
C LEU A 280 -8.86 -7.00 -5.84
N LYS A 281 -7.61 -7.19 -5.45
CA LYS A 281 -7.20 -7.44 -4.05
C LYS A 281 -6.85 -6.13 -3.35
N VAL A 282 -7.88 -5.34 -3.03
CA VAL A 282 -7.75 -4.02 -2.38
C VAL A 282 -8.30 -4.11 -0.98
N GLY A 283 -7.61 -3.50 -0.03
CA GLY A 283 -7.98 -3.49 1.38
C GLY A 283 -9.17 -2.56 1.65
N PHE A 284 -9.86 -2.84 2.76
CA PHE A 284 -11.15 -2.22 3.09
C PHE A 284 -11.10 -0.69 3.10
N ASP A 285 -10.10 -0.10 3.75
CA ASP A 285 -10.02 1.35 3.92
C ASP A 285 -9.74 2.08 2.61
N ALA A 286 -8.93 1.49 1.73
CA ALA A 286 -8.64 2.05 0.42
C ALA A 286 -9.86 2.00 -0.51
N ALA A 287 -10.56 0.86 -0.55
CA ALA A 287 -11.78 0.70 -1.33
C ALA A 287 -12.84 1.70 -0.85
N ARG A 288 -13.02 1.83 0.48
CA ARG A 288 -13.94 2.80 1.08
C ARG A 288 -13.58 4.25 0.72
N ALA A 289 -12.31 4.62 0.77
CA ALA A 289 -11.87 5.96 0.42
C ALA A 289 -12.16 6.29 -1.06
N LEU A 290 -11.94 5.34 -1.97
CA LEU A 290 -12.25 5.50 -3.38
C LEU A 290 -13.76 5.57 -3.65
N ALA A 291 -14.55 4.69 -3.05
CA ALA A 291 -16.00 4.74 -3.14
C ALA A 291 -16.54 6.10 -2.66
N THR A 292 -16.03 6.59 -1.53
CA THR A 292 -16.40 7.91 -1.00
C THR A 292 -16.04 9.02 -1.99
N LYS A 293 -14.83 8.99 -2.56
CA LYS A 293 -14.40 9.96 -3.59
C LYS A 293 -15.35 9.96 -4.80
N PHE A 294 -15.74 8.79 -5.30
CA PHE A 294 -16.65 8.66 -6.44
C PHE A 294 -18.05 9.23 -6.15
N VAL A 295 -18.60 8.93 -4.97
CA VAL A 295 -19.90 9.49 -4.54
C VAL A 295 -19.82 11.02 -4.40
N LEU A 296 -18.75 11.55 -3.79
CA LEU A 296 -18.56 12.99 -3.67
C LEU A 296 -18.41 13.66 -5.05
N GLY A 297 -17.72 13.01 -6.00
CA GLY A 297 -17.62 13.45 -7.39
C GLY A 297 -18.99 13.57 -8.07
N TYR A 298 -19.86 12.57 -7.90
CA TYR A 298 -21.23 12.58 -8.42
C TYR A 298 -22.05 13.79 -7.93
N PHE A 299 -21.94 14.15 -6.65
CA PHE A 299 -22.63 15.32 -6.10
C PHE A 299 -21.93 16.67 -6.40
N GLY A 300 -20.76 16.65 -7.04
CA GLY A 300 -19.95 17.86 -7.27
C GLY A 300 -19.33 18.43 -5.99
N LEU A 301 -19.20 17.62 -4.94
CA LEU A 301 -18.60 17.97 -3.65
C LEU A 301 -17.13 17.52 -3.53
N GLY A 302 -16.60 16.84 -4.57
CA GLY A 302 -15.20 16.42 -4.66
C GLY A 302 -14.30 17.54 -5.17
N GLY A 303 -13.90 18.45 -4.28
CA GLY A 303 -12.84 19.43 -4.55
C GLY A 303 -11.52 19.01 -3.91
N SER A 304 -10.51 18.79 -4.77
CA SER A 304 -9.05 18.69 -4.52
C SER A 304 -8.55 17.68 -3.48
#